data_AF-A0A931HN83-F1
#
_entry.id   AF-A0A931HN83-F1
#
_cell.length_a   1.000
_cell.length_b   1.000
_cell.length_c   1.000
_cell.angle_alpha   90.00
_cell.angle_beta   90.00
_cell.angle_gamma   90.00
#
_symmetry.space_group_name_H-M   'P 1'
#
loop_
_entity.id
_entity.type
_entity.pdbx_description
1 polymer ?
#
loop_
_entity_poly.entity_id
_entity_poly.type
_entity_poly.pdbx_seq_one_letter_code
_entity_poly.pdbx_strand_id
1 'polypeptide(L)'
;MSFSDVPTVSVDDVPEIGDGVVLLDVREADEWDLGHAPGALHIPVADVPARIEDIDIDAEVYVVCRQGGRSVGVVAYLNNIGFDAFQVNGGMVAWQRTGRPLTADGDTPAKIY
;
A
#
# COMPACT_ATOMS: atom_id res chain seq x y z
N MET A 1 19.16 10.27 10.67
CA MET A 1 17.97 9.48 11.05
C MET A 1 18.17 8.07 10.51
N SER A 2 18.02 7.06 11.36
CA SER A 2 18.23 5.65 10.97
C SER A 2 17.02 5.17 10.17
N PHE A 3 17.23 4.60 8.98
CA PHE A 3 16.18 4.01 8.11
C PHE A 3 15.54 2.73 8.69
N SER A 4 15.79 2.42 9.97
CA SER A 4 15.63 1.07 10.51
C SER A 4 14.30 0.80 11.20
N ASP A 5 13.45 1.80 11.39
CA ASP A 5 12.16 1.62 12.09
C ASP A 5 11.10 2.53 11.46
N VAL A 6 10.63 2.15 10.27
CA VAL A 6 9.41 2.77 9.73
C VAL A 6 8.20 2.30 10.54
N PRO A 7 7.21 3.16 10.82
CA PRO A 7 5.97 2.74 11.46
C PRO A 7 5.39 1.56 10.69
N THR A 8 5.12 0.45 11.36
CA THR A 8 4.71 -0.80 10.72
C THR A 8 3.49 -1.36 11.42
N VAL A 9 2.48 -1.75 10.64
CA VAL A 9 1.24 -2.36 11.13
C VAL A 9 1.06 -3.76 10.55
N SER A 10 0.31 -4.62 11.24
CA SER A 10 -0.17 -5.87 10.64
C SER A 10 -1.21 -5.56 9.55
N VAL A 11 -1.35 -6.47 8.59
CA VAL A 11 -2.49 -6.46 7.67
C VAL A 11 -3.82 -6.42 8.42
N ASP A 12 -3.94 -7.14 9.54
CA ASP A 12 -5.17 -7.21 10.34
C ASP A 12 -5.55 -5.87 10.97
N ASP A 13 -4.57 -5.01 11.22
CA ASP A 13 -4.75 -3.70 11.86
C ASP A 13 -4.99 -2.57 10.84
N VAL A 14 -4.90 -2.85 9.53
CA VAL A 14 -5.22 -1.84 8.51
C VAL A 14 -6.73 -1.51 8.60
N PRO A 15 -7.10 -0.25 8.84
CA PRO A 15 -8.50 0.17 8.90
C PRO A 15 -9.25 -0.03 7.58
N GLU A 16 -10.56 0.23 7.58
CA GLU A 16 -11.31 0.32 6.33
C GLU A 16 -10.80 1.49 5.48
N ILE A 17 -10.63 1.24 4.18
CA ILE A 17 -10.14 2.24 3.22
C ILE A 17 -11.28 3.19 2.88
N GLY A 18 -11.05 4.50 2.97
CA GLY A 18 -12.10 5.50 2.82
C GLY A 18 -11.68 6.88 3.32
N ASP A 19 -12.64 7.71 3.74
CA ASP A 19 -12.39 9.07 4.22
C ASP A 19 -11.33 9.10 5.35
N GLY A 20 -10.15 9.65 5.04
CA GLY A 20 -9.03 9.77 5.98
C GLY A 20 -8.08 8.57 6.05
N VAL A 21 -8.32 7.49 5.30
CA VAL A 21 -7.45 6.30 5.27
C VAL A 21 -7.16 5.88 3.84
N VAL A 22 -5.89 5.96 3.44
CA VAL A 22 -5.41 5.57 2.11
C VAL A 22 -4.59 4.31 2.21
N LEU A 23 -4.95 3.27 1.44
CA LEU A 23 -4.06 2.14 1.19
C LEU A 23 -3.34 2.35 -0.14
N LEU A 24 -2.06 2.69 -0.09
CA LEU A 24 -1.20 2.93 -1.24
C LEU A 24 -0.52 1.62 -1.68
N ASP A 25 -0.91 1.08 -2.83
CA ASP A 25 -0.25 -0.06 -3.46
C ASP A 25 0.86 0.44 -4.39
N VAL A 26 2.11 0.10 -4.05
CA VAL A 26 3.30 0.53 -4.80
C VAL A 26 3.86 -0.54 -5.73
N ARG A 27 3.10 -1.61 -5.99
CA ARG A 27 3.50 -2.66 -6.93
C ARG A 27 3.47 -2.18 -8.37
N GLU A 28 4.05 -2.98 -9.27
CA GLU A 28 3.96 -2.73 -10.71
C GLU A 28 2.52 -2.97 -11.21
N ALA A 29 2.17 -2.42 -12.37
CA ALA A 29 0.83 -2.52 -12.94
C ALA A 29 0.40 -3.98 -13.18
N ASP A 30 1.31 -4.85 -13.63
CA ASP A 30 0.99 -6.27 -13.84
C ASP A 30 0.61 -6.99 -12.54
N GLU A 31 1.20 -6.60 -11.40
CA GLU A 31 0.85 -7.15 -10.09
C GLU A 31 -0.50 -6.61 -9.58
N TRP A 32 -0.81 -5.35 -9.91
CA TRP A 32 -2.08 -4.69 -9.56
C TRP A 32 -3.26 -5.30 -10.31
N ASP A 33 -3.10 -5.52 -11.61
CA ASP A 33 -4.14 -6.06 -12.51
C ASP A 33 -4.55 -7.49 -12.11
N LEU A 34 -3.63 -8.27 -11.54
CA LEU A 34 -3.91 -9.62 -11.05
C LEU A 34 -4.78 -9.64 -9.80
N GLY A 35 -4.73 -8.58 -9.00
CA GLY A 35 -5.54 -8.45 -7.79
C GLY A 35 -4.95 -7.46 -6.80
N HIS A 36 -5.83 -6.69 -6.17
CA HIS A 36 -5.49 -5.66 -5.20
C HIS A 36 -6.61 -5.50 -4.16
N ALA A 37 -6.34 -4.72 -3.11
CA ALA A 37 -7.34 -4.41 -2.09
C ALA A 37 -8.38 -3.42 -2.64
N PRO A 38 -9.69 -3.64 -2.44
CA PRO A 38 -10.72 -2.71 -2.91
C PRO A 38 -10.54 -1.30 -2.35
N GLY A 39 -10.63 -0.28 -3.21
CA GLY A 39 -10.46 1.12 -2.81
C GLY A 39 -9.01 1.56 -2.60
N ALA A 40 -8.03 0.66 -2.78
CA ALA A 40 -6.62 1.05 -2.74
C ALA A 40 -6.26 2.04 -3.86
N LEU A 41 -5.27 2.90 -3.60
CA LEU A 41 -4.68 3.80 -4.57
C LEU A 41 -3.43 3.15 -5.16
N HIS A 42 -3.37 3.01 -6.49
CA HIS A 42 -2.21 2.42 -7.17
C HIS A 42 -1.24 3.50 -7.67
N ILE A 43 -0.01 3.49 -7.14
CA ILE A 43 1.10 4.33 -7.60
C ILE A 43 2.39 3.51 -7.52
N PRO A 44 2.94 3.02 -8.64
CA PRO A 44 4.21 2.28 -8.64
C PRO A 44 5.33 3.05 -7.94
N VAL A 45 6.25 2.34 -7.27
CA VAL A 45 7.36 2.97 -6.49
C VAL A 45 8.06 4.09 -7.26
N ALA A 46 8.32 3.89 -8.56
CA ALA A 46 9.04 4.84 -9.40
C ALA A 46 8.27 6.15 -9.61
N ASP A 47 6.94 6.10 -9.55
CA ASP A 47 6.05 7.24 -9.84
C ASP A 47 5.65 8.00 -8.58
N VAL A 48 5.85 7.44 -7.38
CA VAL A 48 5.46 8.06 -6.10
C VAL A 48 5.94 9.52 -5.96
N PRO A 49 7.22 9.86 -6.26
CA PRO A 49 7.66 11.25 -6.12
C PRO A 49 6.98 12.22 -7.10
N ALA A 50 6.55 11.72 -8.25
CA ALA A 50 5.90 12.52 -9.29
C ALA A 50 4.38 12.64 -9.10
N ARG A 51 3.78 11.71 -8.34
CA ARG A 51 2.33 11.62 -8.10
C ARG A 51 1.96 11.86 -6.64
N ILE A 52 2.79 12.60 -5.91
CA ILE A 52 2.56 12.86 -4.50
C ILE A 52 1.27 13.65 -4.24
N GLU A 53 0.88 14.48 -5.20
CA GLU A 53 -0.35 15.27 -5.18
C GLU A 53 -1.63 14.41 -5.28
N ASP A 54 -1.52 13.15 -5.69
CA ASP A 54 -2.64 12.20 -5.73
C ASP A 54 -2.92 11.58 -4.34
N ILE A 55 -2.00 11.76 -3.38
CA ILE A 55 -2.13 11.24 -2.02
C ILE A 55 -2.63 12.37 -1.11
N ASP A 56 -3.75 12.12 -0.42
CA ASP A 56 -4.25 13.07 0.56
C ASP A 56 -3.26 13.19 1.73
N ILE A 57 -2.80 14.43 1.98
CA ILE A 57 -1.81 14.73 3.01
C ILE A 57 -2.39 14.66 4.43
N ASP A 58 -3.71 14.81 4.56
CA ASP A 58 -4.40 14.75 5.85
C ASP A 58 -4.85 13.31 6.20
N ALA A 59 -4.63 12.35 5.31
CA ALA A 59 -5.00 10.95 5.50
C ALA A 59 -3.87 10.10 6.12
N GLU A 60 -4.25 9.04 6.83
CA GLU A 60 -3.32 7.97 7.23
C GLU A 60 -2.98 7.10 6.01
N VAL A 61 -1.71 7.04 5.64
CA VAL A 61 -1.26 6.35 4.41
C VAL A 61 -0.63 5.01 4.76
N TYR A 62 -1.37 3.93 4.51
CA TYR A 62 -0.89 2.56 4.63
C TYR A 62 -0.25 2.13 3.32
N VAL A 63 1.06 1.89 3.30
CA VAL A 63 1.79 1.50 2.10
C VAL A 63 1.99 0.01 2.04
N VAL A 64 1.51 -0.60 0.95
CA VAL A 64 1.59 -2.03 0.70
C VAL A 64 2.40 -2.31 -0.58
N CYS A 65 3.15 -3.41 -0.57
CA CYS A 65 3.72 -3.98 -1.78
C CYS A 65 3.48 -5.50 -1.78
N ARG A 66 4.21 -6.30 -2.56
CA ARG A 66 4.00 -7.75 -2.57
C ARG A 66 4.24 -8.42 -1.21
N GLN A 67 5.38 -8.15 -0.56
CA GLN A 67 5.81 -8.82 0.69
C GLN A 67 6.40 -7.88 1.76
N GLY A 68 6.33 -6.56 1.57
CA GLY A 68 6.84 -5.56 2.53
C GLY A 68 8.21 -4.93 2.21
N GLY A 69 8.97 -5.45 1.25
CA GLY A 69 10.33 -4.93 0.97
C GLY A 69 10.37 -3.55 0.30
N ARG A 70 9.53 -3.32 -0.72
CA ARG A 70 9.48 -2.05 -1.47
C ARG A 70 8.82 -0.92 -0.66
N SER A 71 7.85 -1.27 0.17
CA SER A 71 7.04 -0.31 0.93
C SER A 71 7.85 0.42 2.01
N VAL A 72 8.87 -0.20 2.61
CA VAL A 72 9.74 0.45 3.62
C VAL A 72 10.33 1.76 3.09
N GLY A 73 10.91 1.73 1.89
CA GLY A 73 11.55 2.91 1.30
C GLY A 73 10.55 4.02 1.00
N VAL A 74 9.36 3.65 0.52
CA VAL A 74 8.28 4.60 0.24
C VAL A 74 7.75 5.22 1.53
N VAL A 75 7.52 4.42 2.58
CA VAL A 75 7.06 4.93 3.88
C VAL A 75 8.08 5.91 4.48
N ALA A 76 9.37 5.56 4.43
CA ALA A 76 10.43 6.47 4.90
C ALA A 76 10.44 7.78 4.12
N TYR A 77 10.23 7.73 2.80
CA TYR A 77 10.14 8.90 1.94
C TYR A 77 8.93 9.78 2.27
N LEU A 78 7.72 9.19 2.35
CA LEU A 78 6.47 9.88 2.65
C LEU A 78 6.51 10.55 4.03
N ASN A 79 6.98 9.84 5.06
CA ASN A 79 7.15 10.40 6.40
C ASN A 79 8.15 11.57 6.43
N ASN A 80 9.21 11.52 5.61
CA ASN A 80 10.21 12.58 5.54
C ASN A 80 9.65 13.89 4.93
N ILE A 81 8.60 13.80 4.11
CA ILE A 81 7.97 14.96 3.47
C ILE A 81 6.65 15.38 4.13
N GLY A 82 6.28 14.74 5.24
CA GLY A 82 5.21 15.19 6.13
C GLY A 82 3.90 14.40 6.10
N PHE A 83 3.83 13.27 5.39
CA PHE A 83 2.68 12.36 5.46
C PHE A 83 2.74 11.51 6.73
N ASP A 84 1.58 11.04 7.20
CA ASP A 84 1.49 10.01 8.24
C ASP A 84 1.42 8.62 7.58
N ALA A 85 2.59 8.02 7.35
CA ALA A 85 2.71 6.80 6.56
C ALA A 85 3.14 5.57 7.39
N PHE A 86 2.46 4.45 7.16
CA PHE A 86 2.68 3.16 7.82
C PHE A 86 2.97 2.07 6.80
N GLN A 87 3.94 1.21 7.08
CA GLN A 87 4.18 0.00 6.31
C GLN A 87 3.18 -1.08 6.69
N VAL A 88 2.54 -1.70 5.70
CA VAL A 88 1.76 -2.93 5.92
C VAL A 88 2.70 -4.14 5.87
N ASN A 89 2.89 -4.81 7.02
CA ASN A 89 3.75 -5.98 7.13
C ASN A 89 3.19 -7.17 6.34
N GLY A 90 4.05 -7.92 5.66
CA GLY A 90 3.67 -9.09 4.86
C GLY A 90 3.01 -8.77 3.51
N GLY A 91 2.70 -7.50 3.25
CA GLY A 91 2.22 -7.02 1.96
C GLY A 91 0.90 -7.66 1.51
N MET A 92 0.66 -7.62 0.20
CA MET A 92 -0.54 -8.21 -0.42
C MET A 92 -0.59 -9.74 -0.27
N VAL A 93 0.54 -10.42 -0.10
CA VAL A 93 0.55 -11.86 0.22
C VAL A 93 -0.12 -12.12 1.57
N ALA A 94 0.18 -11.33 2.60
CA ALA A 94 -0.48 -11.44 3.89
C ALA A 94 -1.95 -10.98 3.82
N TRP A 95 -2.25 -9.94 3.02
CA TRP A 95 -3.63 -9.52 2.74
C TRP A 95 -4.50 -10.67 2.21
N GLN A 96 -4.04 -11.39 1.19
CA GLN A 96 -4.76 -12.54 0.68
C GLN A 96 -4.88 -13.67 1.72
N ARG A 97 -3.81 -13.95 2.47
CA ARG A 97 -3.78 -15.06 3.43
C ARG A 97 -4.69 -14.85 4.64
N THR A 98 -4.96 -13.60 5.01
CA THR A 98 -5.90 -13.25 6.08
C THR A 98 -7.36 -13.26 5.62
N GLY A 99 -7.61 -13.54 4.33
CA GLY A 99 -8.98 -13.62 3.78
C GLY A 99 -9.64 -12.26 3.58
N ARG A 100 -8.87 -11.17 3.61
CA ARG A 100 -9.37 -9.83 3.29
C ARG A 100 -9.83 -9.76 1.83
N PRO A 101 -10.79 -8.87 1.51
CA PRO A 101 -11.35 -8.79 0.17
C PRO A 101 -10.28 -8.40 -0.86
N LEU A 102 -10.40 -8.97 -2.06
CA LEU A 102 -9.58 -8.64 -3.22
C LEU A 102 -10.50 -8.31 -4.39
N THR A 103 -10.06 -7.36 -5.21
CA THR A 103 -10.67 -7.03 -6.49
C THR A 103 -9.59 -6.99 -7.58
N ALA A 104 -9.98 -7.14 -8.83
CA ALA A 104 -9.10 -7.09 -9.99
C ALA A 104 -9.87 -6.47 -11.17
N ASP A 105 -9.14 -5.84 -12.08
CA ASP A 105 -9.73 -5.30 -13.30
C ASP A 105 -9.88 -6.44 -14.33
N GLY A 106 -11.08 -7.02 -14.42
CA GLY A 106 -11.44 -8.02 -15.44
C GLY A 106 -12.27 -9.20 -14.93
N ASP A 107 -12.48 -10.20 -15.79
CA ASP A 107 -13.24 -11.43 -15.51
C ASP A 107 -12.47 -12.48 -14.69
N THR A 108 -11.19 -12.22 -14.40
CA THR A 108 -10.33 -13.20 -13.69
C THR A 108 -10.48 -13.01 -12.18
N PRO A 109 -10.62 -14.09 -11.39
CA PRO A 109 -10.67 -13.96 -9.94
C PRO A 109 -9.39 -13.33 -9.41
N ALA A 110 -9.54 -12.25 -8.63
CA ALA A 110 -8.43 -11.52 -8.04
C ALA A 110 -7.53 -12.44 -7.20
N LYS A 111 -6.23 -12.44 -7.50
CA LYS A 111 -5.26 -13.30 -6.84
C LYS A 111 -3.86 -12.70 -6.83
N ILE A 112 -3.24 -12.77 -5.67
CA ILE A 112 -1.84 -12.45 -5.42
C ILE A 112 -1.01 -13.71 -5.67
N TYR A 113 -0.10 -13.63 -6.65
CA TYR A 113 0.85 -14.68 -7.02
C TYR A 113 2.21 -14.50 -6.35
#